data_AF-A0A3A5UUV8-F1
#
_entry.id   AF-A0A3A5UUV8-F1
#
_cell.length_a   1.000
_cell.length_b   1.000
_cell.length_c   1.000
_cell.angle_alpha   90.00
_cell.angle_beta   90.00
_cell.angle_gamma   90.00
#
_symmetry.space_group_name_H-M   'P 1'
#
loop_
_entity.id
_entity.type
_entity.pdbx_description
1 polymer ?
#
loop_
_entity_poly.entity_id
_entity_poly.type
_entity_poly.pdbx_seq_one_letter_code
_entity_poly.pdbx_strand_id
1 'polypeptide(L)' 'QGKRAGTANARNPRKNRWMRTIRSQRRVLKELREDETIEPSQYRRYYLKAKGGSYRSIAHMRSQMAMEGVEFKGGEQ' A
#
# COMPACT_ATOMS: atom_id res chain seq x y z
N GLN A 1 19.41 -4.64 23.95
CA GLN A 1 19.04 -5.76 23.05
C GLN A 1 18.74 -7.09 23.78
N GLY A 2 18.79 -7.16 25.13
CA GLY A 2 18.87 -8.43 25.87
C GLY A 2 17.56 -9.18 26.20
N LYS A 3 16.38 -8.73 25.74
CA LYS A 3 15.10 -9.45 25.98
C LYS A 3 14.51 -10.14 24.75
N ARG A 4 15.13 -9.96 23.57
CA ARG A 4 14.59 -10.51 22.31
C ARG A 4 15.15 -11.91 22.08
N ALA A 5 14.33 -12.93 22.33
CA ALA A 5 14.62 -14.31 21.95
C ALA A 5 14.13 -14.61 20.52
N GLY A 6 14.82 -15.49 19.81
CA GLY A 6 14.45 -15.94 18.46
C GLY A 6 14.81 -14.97 17.32
N THR A 7 14.94 -15.53 16.12
CA THR A 7 15.34 -14.78 14.92
C THR A 7 14.30 -13.73 14.53
N ALA A 8 14.71 -12.70 13.79
CA ALA A 8 13.79 -11.66 13.31
C ALA A 8 12.64 -12.21 12.45
N ASN A 9 12.90 -13.28 11.69
CA ASN A 9 11.88 -13.94 10.87
C ASN A 9 10.91 -14.80 11.71
N ALA A 10 11.39 -15.43 12.80
CA ALA A 10 10.51 -16.17 13.70
C ALA A 10 9.51 -15.23 14.40
N ARG A 11 9.99 -14.08 14.87
CA ARG A 11 9.14 -13.06 15.52
C ARG A 11 8.22 -12.33 14.55
N ASN A 12 8.64 -12.17 13.30
CA ASN A 12 7.86 -11.50 12.27
C ASN A 12 8.09 -12.20 10.92
N PRO A 13 7.24 -13.15 10.53
CA PRO A 13 7.43 -13.92 9.31
C PRO A 13 7.32 -13.05 8.05
N ARG A 14 8.22 -13.27 7.08
CA ARG A 14 8.23 -12.57 5.77
C ARG A 14 6.85 -12.58 5.09
N LYS A 15 6.18 -13.73 5.06
CA LYS A 15 4.85 -13.87 4.44
C LYS A 15 3.80 -12.99 5.11
N ASN A 16 3.80 -12.96 6.45
CA ASN A 16 2.84 -12.15 7.21
C ASN A 16 3.09 -10.65 6.99
N ARG A 17 4.36 -10.22 6.94
CA ARG A 17 4.70 -8.85 6.55
C ARG A 17 4.18 -8.50 5.17
N TRP A 18 4.49 -9.33 4.17
CA TRP A 18 4.04 -9.10 2.80
C TRP A 18 2.52 -9.04 2.70
N MET A 19 1.81 -9.97 3.34
CA MET A 19 0.34 -9.98 3.39
C MET A 19 -0.22 -8.71 4.00
N ARG A 20 0.33 -8.23 5.13
CA ARG A 20 -0.11 -6.98 5.77
C ARG A 20 0.06 -5.79 4.82
N THR A 21 1.23 -5.66 4.20
CA THR A 21 1.53 -4.57 3.26
C THR A 21 0.62 -4.57 2.03
N ILE A 22 0.48 -5.73 1.35
CA ILE A 22 -0.29 -5.78 0.11
C ILE A 22 -1.80 -5.62 0.36
N ARG A 23 -2.32 -6.17 1.45
CA ARG A 23 -3.74 -6.03 1.81
C ARG A 23 -4.08 -4.59 2.16
N SER A 24 -3.21 -3.90 2.90
CA SER A 24 -3.44 -2.51 3.27
C SER A 24 -3.41 -1.59 2.04
N GLN A 25 -2.47 -1.79 1.11
CA GLN A 25 -2.42 -1.05 -0.15
C GLN A 25 -3.67 -1.29 -1.01
N ARG A 26 -4.10 -2.54 -1.16
CA ARG A 26 -5.29 -2.90 -1.96
C ARG A 26 -6.59 -2.36 -1.37
N ARG A 27 -6.70 -2.31 -0.04
CA ARG A 27 -7.87 -1.72 0.63
C ARG A 27 -8.01 -0.24 0.25
N VAL A 28 -6.91 0.52 0.35
CA VAL A 28 -6.91 1.94 -0.03
C VAL A 28 -7.23 2.13 -1.52
N LEU A 29 -6.67 1.31 -2.40
CA LEU A 29 -7.01 1.39 -3.83
C LEU A 29 -8.49 1.08 -4.11
N LYS A 30 -9.09 0.18 -3.33
CA LYS A 30 -10.52 -0.13 -3.44
C LYS A 30 -11.37 1.06 -2.99
N GLU A 31 -11.05 1.64 -1.82
CA GLU A 31 -11.70 2.84 -1.28
C GLU A 31 -11.64 4.00 -2.31
N LEU A 32 -10.46 4.30 -2.85
CA LEU A 32 -10.29 5.36 -3.85
C LEU A 32 -11.11 5.14 -5.13
N ARG A 33 -11.38 3.89 -5.50
CA ARG A 33 -12.23 3.55 -6.65
C ARG A 33 -13.71 3.70 -6.33
N GLU A 34 -14.11 3.35 -5.10
CA GLU A 34 -15.48 3.49 -4.61
C GLU A 34 -15.85 4.98 -4.44
N ASP A 35 -14.89 5.80 -4.03
CA ASP A 35 -15.03 7.27 -3.91
C ASP A 35 -14.85 8.01 -5.25
N GLU A 36 -14.74 7.28 -6.37
CA GLU A 36 -14.51 7.81 -7.73
C GLU A 36 -13.30 8.75 -7.84
N THR A 37 -12.33 8.63 -6.92
CA THR A 37 -11.09 9.40 -6.96
C THR A 37 -10.15 8.90 -8.06
N ILE A 38 -10.25 7.61 -8.38
CA ILE A 38 -9.53 6.99 -9.49
C ILE A 38 -10.48 6.22 -10.40
N GLU A 39 -10.20 6.30 -11.70
CA GLU A 39 -10.91 5.55 -12.72
C GLU A 39 -10.62 4.03 -12.60
N PRO A 40 -11.53 3.14 -13.06
CA PRO A 40 -11.30 1.69 -13.05
C PRO A 40 -10.00 1.27 -13.76
N SER A 41 -9.61 1.98 -14.82
CA SER A 41 -8.35 1.77 -15.55
C SER A 41 -7.13 2.12 -14.70
N GLN A 42 -7.18 3.25 -13.99
CA GLN A 42 -6.14 3.69 -13.05
C GLN A 42 -6.04 2.72 -11.86
N TYR A 43 -7.18 2.31 -11.28
CA TYR A 43 -7.21 1.27 -10.24
C TYR A 43 -6.46 0.01 -10.68
N ARG A 44 -6.73 -0.49 -11.89
CA ARG A 44 -6.06 -1.68 -12.42
C ARG A 44 -4.54 -1.47 -12.52
N ARG A 45 -4.10 -0.32 -13.03
CA ARG A 45 -2.67 0.03 -13.13
C ARG A 45 -1.99 0.04 -11.75
N TYR A 46 -2.57 0.75 -10.79
CA TYR A 46 -2.01 0.85 -9.44
C TYR A 46 -2.07 -0.47 -8.66
N TYR A 47 -3.10 -1.29 -8.89
CA TYR A 47 -3.20 -2.62 -8.31
C TYR A 47 -2.08 -3.54 -8.78
N LEU A 48 -1.71 -3.48 -10.07
CA LEU A 48 -0.60 -4.25 -10.63
C LEU A 48 0.75 -3.76 -10.09
N LYS A 49 0.97 -2.44 -9.97
CA LYS A 49 2.15 -1.86 -9.30
C LYS A 49 2.27 -2.32 -7.84
N ALA A 50 1.17 -2.32 -7.09
CA ALA A 50 1.14 -2.84 -5.72
C ALA A 50 1.48 -4.34 -5.67
N LYS A 51 0.90 -5.16 -6.56
CA LYS A 51 1.22 -6.60 -6.69
C LYS A 51 2.73 -6.81 -6.93
N GLY A 52 3.35 -5.97 -7.76
CA GLY A 52 4.78 -6.00 -8.06
C GLY A 52 5.68 -5.51 -6.92
N GLY A 53 5.11 -4.97 -5.83
CA GLY A 53 5.88 -4.44 -4.71
C GLY A 53 6.52 -3.07 -4.95
N SER A 54 6.01 -2.31 -5.94
CA SER A 54 6.52 -0.96 -6.24
C SER A 54 6.36 0.03 -5.08
N TYR A 55 5.42 -0.23 -4.16
CA TYR A 55 5.15 0.63 -3.00
C TYR A 55 5.67 0.04 -1.70
N ARG A 56 6.34 0.88 -0.91
CA ARG A 56 6.94 0.52 0.38
C ARG A 56 5.96 0.68 1.54
N SER A 57 4.98 1.58 1.38
CA SER A 57 3.93 1.91 2.34
C SER A 57 2.73 2.53 1.61
N ILE A 58 1.63 2.77 2.34
CA ILE A 58 0.48 3.51 1.81
C ILE A 58 0.87 4.95 1.49
N ALA A 59 1.65 5.60 2.35
CA ALA A 59 2.15 6.95 2.12
C ALA A 59 2.97 7.02 0.82
N HIS A 60 3.90 6.08 0.60
CA HIS A 60 4.68 6.03 -0.65
C HIS A 60 3.76 5.85 -1.87
N MET A 61 2.73 5.00 -1.77
CA MET A 61 1.75 4.82 -2.84
C MET A 61 1.00 6.12 -3.15
N ARG A 62 0.49 6.81 -2.13
CA ARG A 62 -0.22 8.09 -2.29
C ARG A 62 0.68 9.17 -2.90
N SER A 63 1.94 9.30 -2.44
CA SER A 63 2.90 10.25 -3.02
C SER A 63 3.17 9.96 -4.50
N GLN A 64 3.35 8.68 -4.88
CA GLN A 64 3.55 8.30 -6.29
C GLN A 64 2.30 8.58 -7.14
N MET A 65 1.11 8.31 -6.63
CA MET A 65 -0.14 8.62 -7.30
C MET A 65 -0.34 10.13 -7.47
N ALA A 66 -0.02 10.93 -6.45
CA ALA A 66 -0.05 12.39 -6.54
C ALA A 66 0.93 12.93 -7.59
N MET A 67 2.15 12.39 -7.66
CA MET A 67 3.10 12.72 -8.73
C MET A 67 2.61 12.32 -10.13
N GLU A 68 1.79 11.27 -10.23
CA GLU A 68 1.14 10.83 -11.48
C GLU A 68 -0.15 11.62 -11.80
N GLY A 69 -0.51 12.63 -10.98
CA GLY A 69 -1.64 13.54 -11.23
C GLY A 69 -2.96 13.13 -10.57
N VAL A 70 -2.95 12.23 -9.59
CA VAL A 70 -4.15 11.89 -8.80
C VAL A 70 -4.37 12.92 -7.70
N GLU A 71 -5.50 13.61 -7.75
CA GLU A 71 -5.95 14.56 -6.73
C GLU A 71 -6.74 13.82 -5.64
N PHE A 72 -6.33 13.95 -4.38
CA PHE A 72 -7.03 13.33 -3.25
C PHE A 72 -7.97 14.33 -2.58
N LYS A 73 -9.27 14.00 -2.52
CA LYS A 73 -10.26 14.79 -1.77
C LYS A 73 -10.09 14.51 -0.27
N GLY A 74 -9.29 15.32 0.41
CA GLY A 74 -9.01 15.16 1.85
C GLY A 74 -7.53 15.02 2.11
N GLY A 75 -6.83 16.15 2.07
CA GLY A 75 -5.51 16.26 2.67
C GLY A 75 -5.66 16.21 4.19
N GLU A 76 -5.54 15.03 4.78
CA GLU A 76 -5.13 14.92 6.17
C GLU A 76 -3.98 13.93 6.28
N GLN A 77 -2.98 14.44 6.99
CA GLN A 77 -1.62 13.94 7.20
C GLN A 77 -1.61 12.56 7.87
#